data_AF-A0A359C9A6-F1
#
_entry.id   AF-A0A359C9A6-F1
#
_cell.length_a   1.000
_cell.length_b   1.000
_cell.length_c   1.000
_cell.angle_alpha   90.00
_cell.angle_beta   90.00
_cell.angle_gamma   90.00
#
_symmetry.space_group_name_H-M   'P 1'
#
loop_
_entity.id
_entity.type
_entity.pdbx_description
1 polymer ?
#
loop_
_entity_poly.entity_id
_entity_poly.type
_entity_poly.pdbx_seq_one_letter_code
_entity_poly.pdbx_strand_id
1 'polypeptide(L)'
;MGSLITDAGARVAAYGGLAHVAEKGDEMMTWYIRAGICFGGLLMGVWISLRYQRDVQAARKRVTAGSRMIETKFGRIEYGDAGRGKPVLLIHGAGGGYDQGLLLGDLFLGGGFRLIGPSRFGYLKSPVPEDSSLEAQVVAFLARVFEMEEMP
;
A
#
# COMPACT_ATOMS: atom_id res chain seq x y z
N MET A 1 -44.28 66.37 20.35
CA MET A 1 -43.77 65.71 19.12
C MET A 1 -42.28 65.31 19.19
N GLY A 2 -41.47 65.84 20.11
CA GLY A 2 -40.03 65.54 20.18
C GLY A 2 -39.62 64.19 20.80
N SER A 3 -40.38 63.60 21.73
CA SER A 3 -39.93 62.38 22.43
C SER A 3 -40.12 61.06 21.65
N LEU A 4 -41.00 61.04 20.65
CA LEU A 4 -41.24 59.88 19.78
C LEU A 4 -40.09 59.65 18.78
N ILE A 5 -39.41 60.73 18.36
CA ILE A 5 -38.30 60.65 17.40
C ILE A 5 -37.02 60.15 18.08
N THR A 6 -36.79 60.52 19.35
CA THR A 6 -35.63 60.07 20.13
C THR A 6 -35.68 58.57 20.47
N ASP A 7 -36.89 58.06 20.80
CA ASP A 7 -37.10 56.64 21.10
C ASP A 7 -36.92 55.74 19.85
N ALA A 8 -37.40 56.19 18.69
CA ALA A 8 -37.21 55.49 17.43
C ALA A 8 -35.72 55.39 17.04
N GLY A 9 -34.95 56.47 17.22
CA GLY A 9 -33.50 56.47 16.94
C GLY A 9 -32.71 55.52 17.85
N ALA A 10 -33.04 55.48 19.15
CA ALA A 10 -32.41 54.58 20.10
C ALA A 10 -32.69 53.09 19.79
N ARG A 11 -33.91 52.78 19.35
CA ARG A 11 -34.31 51.42 18.98
C ARG A 11 -33.59 50.95 17.71
N VAL A 12 -33.48 51.78 16.68
CA VAL A 12 -32.74 51.45 15.45
C VAL A 12 -31.25 51.20 15.74
N ALA A 13 -30.63 52.01 16.61
CA ALA A 13 -29.24 51.80 17.03
C ALA A 13 -29.04 50.48 17.81
N ALA A 14 -29.97 50.15 18.71
CA ALA A 14 -29.94 48.89 19.47
C ALA A 14 -30.14 47.66 18.56
N TYR A 15 -31.08 47.72 17.62
CA TYR A 15 -31.28 46.65 16.62
C TYR A 15 -30.05 46.48 15.71
N GLY A 16 -29.44 47.58 15.25
CA GLY A 16 -28.20 47.54 14.47
C GLY A 16 -27.03 46.91 15.23
N GLY A 17 -26.90 47.21 16.53
CA GLY A 17 -25.91 46.59 17.41
C GLY A 17 -26.12 45.09 17.61
N LEU A 18 -27.37 44.66 17.84
CA LEU A 18 -27.72 43.24 17.99
C LEU A 18 -27.51 42.45 16.69
N ALA A 19 -27.87 43.02 15.54
CA ALA A 19 -27.61 42.42 14.23
C ALA A 19 -26.11 42.26 13.96
N HIS A 20 -25.30 43.27 14.25
CA HIS A 20 -23.85 43.21 14.09
C HIS A 20 -23.17 42.18 14.99
N VAL A 21 -23.68 41.98 16.22
CA VAL A 21 -23.20 40.94 17.14
C VAL A 21 -23.59 39.54 16.66
N ALA A 22 -24.81 39.37 16.12
CA ALA A 22 -25.26 38.10 15.56
C ALA A 22 -24.44 37.70 14.32
N GLU A 23 -24.20 38.64 13.39
CA GLU A 23 -23.35 38.42 12.21
C GLU A 23 -21.93 38.00 12.58
N LYS A 24 -21.31 38.67 13.57
CA LYS A 24 -20.00 38.27 14.12
C LYS A 24 -20.03 36.88 14.75
N GLY A 25 -21.12 36.50 15.41
CA GLY A 25 -21.31 35.17 15.97
C GLY A 25 -21.34 34.09 14.89
N ASP A 26 -22.07 34.33 13.80
CA ASP A 26 -22.19 33.41 12.66
C ASP A 26 -20.87 33.28 11.88
N GLU A 27 -20.12 34.38 11.71
CA GLU A 27 -18.77 34.36 11.13
C GLU A 27 -17.80 33.53 11.99
N MET A 28 -17.80 33.77 13.31
CA MET A 28 -16.96 33.02 14.24
C MET A 28 -17.31 31.54 14.26
N MET A 29 -18.60 31.19 14.28
CA MET A 29 -19.09 29.81 14.20
C MET A 29 -18.59 29.12 12.91
N THR A 30 -18.69 29.83 11.77
CA THR A 30 -18.21 29.32 10.48
C THR A 30 -16.71 29.03 10.48
N TRP A 31 -15.90 29.89 11.11
CA TRP A 31 -14.47 29.67 11.28
C TRP A 31 -14.16 28.42 12.11
N TYR A 32 -14.87 28.20 13.22
CA TYR A 32 -14.67 27.00 14.04
C TYR A 32 -15.04 25.71 13.30
N ILE A 33 -16.13 25.71 12.52
CA ILE A 33 -16.53 24.55 11.71
C ILE A 33 -15.44 24.23 10.68
N ARG A 34 -14.94 25.24 9.95
CA ARG A 34 -13.86 25.06 8.96
C ARG A 34 -12.58 24.55 9.61
N ALA A 35 -12.18 25.13 10.74
CA ALA A 35 -11.00 24.70 11.49
C ALA A 35 -11.15 23.24 11.97
N GLY A 36 -12.34 22.87 12.46
CA GLY A 36 -12.64 21.50 12.88
C GLY A 36 -12.54 20.50 11.73
N ILE A 37 -13.06 20.83 10.54
CA ILE A 37 -12.95 19.99 9.34
C ILE A 37 -11.48 19.84 8.93
N CYS A 38 -10.71 20.94 8.87
CA CYS A 38 -9.29 20.89 8.53
C CYS A 38 -8.50 20.04 9.52
N PHE A 39 -8.75 20.22 10.83
CA PHE A 39 -8.08 19.47 11.88
C PHE A 39 -8.44 17.98 11.83
N GLY A 40 -9.72 17.65 11.68
CA GLY A 40 -10.19 16.27 11.51
C GLY A 40 -9.60 15.60 10.27
N GLY A 41 -9.54 16.32 9.15
CA GLY A 41 -8.89 15.84 7.93
C GLY A 41 -7.40 15.56 8.11
N LEU A 42 -6.69 16.44 8.83
CA LEU A 42 -5.27 16.25 9.14
C LEU A 42 -5.05 15.02 10.05
N LEU A 43 -5.85 14.86 11.11
CA LEU A 43 -5.77 13.69 11.98
C LEU A 43 -6.06 12.39 11.22
N MET A 44 -7.08 12.39 10.36
CA MET A 44 -7.40 11.25 9.50
C MET A 44 -6.24 10.94 8.53
N GLY A 45 -5.68 11.96 7.88
CA GLY A 45 -4.55 11.80 6.96
C GLY A 45 -3.30 11.24 7.66
N VAL A 46 -3.01 11.69 8.88
CA VAL A 46 -1.92 11.14 9.71
C VAL A 46 -2.23 9.69 10.08
N TRP A 47 -3.45 9.38 10.51
CA TRP A 47 -3.85 8.01 10.88
C TRP A 47 -3.73 7.03 9.70
N ILE A 48 -4.25 7.40 8.53
CA ILE A 48 -4.13 6.61 7.29
C ILE A 48 -2.66 6.41 6.94
N SER A 49 -1.86 7.47 6.98
CA SER A 49 -0.43 7.41 6.65
C SER A 49 0.32 6.46 7.59
N LEU A 50 0.06 6.53 8.90
CA LEU A 50 0.65 5.62 9.88
C LEU A 50 0.21 4.17 9.68
N ARG A 51 -1.04 3.92 9.26
CA ARG A 51 -1.53 2.58 8.92
C ARG A 51 -0.85 2.04 7.67
N TYR A 52 -0.81 2.84 6.61
CA TYR A 52 -0.15 2.51 5.35
C TYR A 52 1.32 2.15 5.56
N GLN A 53 2.07 2.97 6.31
CA GLN A 53 3.49 2.72 6.58
C GLN A 53 3.70 1.41 7.35
N ARG A 54 2.85 1.11 8.34
CA ARG A 54 2.92 -0.17 9.05
C ARG A 54 2.66 -1.36 8.14
N ASP A 55 1.65 -1.27 7.28
CA ASP A 55 1.27 -2.36 6.38
C ASP A 55 2.35 -2.60 5.30
N VAL A 56 2.92 -1.53 4.74
CA VAL A 56 4.04 -1.61 3.80
C VAL A 56 5.28 -2.20 4.46
N GLN A 57 5.60 -1.80 5.69
CA GLN A 57 6.73 -2.38 6.42
C GLN A 57 6.52 -3.86 6.73
N ALA A 58 5.32 -4.26 7.16
CA ALA A 58 4.98 -5.65 7.40
C ALA A 58 5.06 -6.48 6.10
N ALA A 59 4.54 -5.95 4.99
CA ALA A 59 4.66 -6.58 3.68
C ALA A 59 6.13 -6.77 3.26
N ARG A 60 6.95 -5.71 3.36
CA ARG A 60 8.40 -5.80 3.07
C ARG A 60 9.10 -6.83 3.94
N LYS A 61 8.78 -6.93 5.24
CA LYS A 61 9.35 -7.95 6.13
C LYS A 61 8.99 -9.37 5.69
N ARG A 62 7.73 -9.62 5.29
CA ARG A 62 7.30 -10.94 4.77
C ARG A 62 8.08 -11.34 3.50
N VAL A 63 8.24 -10.41 2.56
CA VAL A 63 8.98 -10.65 1.30
C VAL A 63 10.48 -10.80 1.53
N THR A 64 11.05 -10.17 2.57
CA THR A 64 12.50 -10.26 2.81
C THR A 64 12.91 -11.49 3.61
N ALA A 65 12.02 -12.03 4.45
CA ALA A 65 12.33 -13.14 5.36
C ALA A 65 12.13 -14.54 4.73
N GLY A 66 11.31 -14.67 3.69
CA GLY A 66 10.92 -15.97 3.14
C GLY A 66 11.64 -16.38 1.86
N SER A 67 12.57 -15.57 1.35
CA SER A 67 13.22 -15.80 0.07
C SER A 67 14.57 -16.48 0.20
N ARG A 68 14.92 -17.22 -0.85
CA ARG A 68 16.23 -17.84 -1.06
C ARG A 68 16.84 -17.26 -2.33
N MET A 69 18.17 -17.33 -2.42
CA MET A 69 18.90 -16.93 -3.62
C MET A 69 19.51 -18.17 -4.27
N ILE A 70 19.54 -18.19 -5.59
CA ILE A 70 20.30 -19.17 -6.39
C ILE A 70 21.16 -18.44 -7.40
N GLU A 71 22.39 -18.90 -7.59
CA GLU A 71 23.26 -18.42 -8.66
C GLU A 71 22.98 -19.22 -9.93
N THR A 72 22.79 -18.53 -11.04
CA THR A 72 22.63 -19.13 -12.36
C THR A 72 23.64 -18.54 -13.33
N LYS A 73 23.78 -19.13 -14.52
CA LYS A 73 24.59 -18.52 -15.59
C LYS A 73 24.09 -17.13 -16.04
N PHE A 74 22.87 -16.77 -15.67
CA PHE A 74 22.26 -15.45 -15.93
C PHE A 74 22.30 -14.54 -14.68
N GLY A 75 23.10 -14.90 -13.67
CA GLY A 75 23.19 -14.19 -12.40
C GLY A 75 22.24 -14.72 -11.33
N ARG A 76 22.22 -13.99 -10.21
CA ARG A 76 21.45 -14.37 -9.01
C ARG A 76 19.95 -14.24 -9.25
N ILE A 77 19.19 -15.21 -8.77
CA ILE A 77 17.72 -15.22 -8.82
C ILE A 77 17.17 -15.44 -7.42
N GLU A 78 16.24 -14.58 -7.02
CA GLU A 78 15.47 -14.76 -5.80
C GLU A 78 14.30 -15.73 -6.06
N TYR A 79 14.06 -16.66 -5.15
CA TYR A 79 12.95 -17.59 -5.25
C TYR A 79 12.40 -17.97 -3.87
N GLY A 80 11.15 -18.43 -3.85
CA GLY A 80 10.50 -19.07 -2.71
C GLY A 80 10.36 -20.57 -2.93
N ASP A 81 10.42 -21.32 -1.84
CA ASP A 81 10.32 -22.78 -1.83
C ASP A 81 9.55 -23.20 -0.58
N ALA A 82 8.30 -23.63 -0.78
CA ALA A 82 7.36 -23.91 0.30
C ALA A 82 6.57 -25.19 0.04
N GLY A 83 6.11 -25.83 1.10
CA GLY A 83 5.37 -27.09 1.01
C GLY A 83 6.26 -28.30 0.73
N ARG A 84 5.63 -29.43 0.40
CA ARG A 84 6.27 -30.73 0.12
C ARG A 84 5.40 -31.49 -0.87
N GLY A 85 6.03 -32.38 -1.64
CA GLY A 85 5.37 -33.21 -2.66
C GLY A 85 5.80 -32.82 -4.06
N LYS A 86 4.90 -32.97 -5.05
CA LYS A 86 5.23 -32.75 -6.46
C LYS A 86 5.63 -31.27 -6.69
N PRO A 87 6.78 -30.98 -7.31
CA PRO A 87 7.20 -29.62 -7.57
C PRO A 87 6.28 -28.94 -8.59
N VAL A 88 5.90 -27.68 -8.30
CA VAL A 88 5.15 -26.82 -9.21
C VAL A 88 5.83 -25.46 -9.28
N LEU A 89 6.18 -25.06 -10.49
CA LEU A 89 6.79 -23.77 -10.78
C LEU A 89 5.68 -22.71 -10.99
N LEU A 90 5.73 -21.64 -10.21
CA LEU A 90 4.71 -20.58 -10.22
C LEU A 90 5.33 -19.25 -10.62
N ILE A 91 5.04 -18.80 -11.83
CA ILE A 91 5.56 -17.56 -12.39
C ILE A 91 4.59 -16.41 -12.13
N HIS A 92 5.08 -15.38 -11.46
CA HIS A 92 4.28 -14.22 -11.09
C HIS A 92 4.08 -13.23 -12.26
N GLY A 93 3.05 -12.37 -12.15
CA GLY A 93 2.72 -11.33 -13.13
C GLY A 93 3.50 -10.02 -12.94
N ALA A 94 2.98 -8.90 -13.46
CA ALA A 94 3.56 -7.59 -13.20
C ALA A 94 3.34 -7.15 -11.74
N GLY A 95 4.31 -6.41 -11.18
CA GLY A 95 4.26 -5.92 -9.79
C GLY A 95 4.45 -6.98 -8.69
N GLY A 96 4.73 -8.23 -9.06
CA GLY A 96 4.87 -9.35 -8.12
C GLY A 96 6.31 -9.69 -7.75
N GLY A 97 6.49 -10.97 -7.42
CA GLY A 97 7.75 -11.59 -7.04
C GLY A 97 7.52 -13.05 -6.67
N TYR A 98 8.52 -13.68 -6.06
CA TYR A 98 8.39 -15.04 -5.55
C TYR A 98 7.16 -15.24 -4.63
N ASP A 99 6.83 -14.23 -3.85
CA ASP A 99 5.77 -14.22 -2.85
C ASP A 99 4.38 -14.27 -3.48
N GLN A 100 4.17 -13.56 -4.59
CA GLN A 100 2.95 -13.68 -5.38
C GLN A 100 2.81 -15.09 -5.96
N GLY A 101 3.92 -15.67 -6.46
CA GLY A 101 3.93 -17.05 -6.95
C GLY A 101 3.49 -18.04 -5.87
N LEU A 102 4.10 -17.97 -4.68
CA LEU A 102 3.75 -18.84 -3.56
C LEU A 102 2.30 -18.63 -3.08
N LEU A 103 1.85 -17.38 -2.98
CA LEU A 103 0.48 -17.05 -2.58
C LEU A 103 -0.54 -17.68 -3.54
N LEU A 104 -0.35 -17.52 -4.85
CA LEU A 104 -1.25 -18.12 -5.84
C LEU A 104 -1.23 -19.65 -5.77
N GLY A 105 -0.07 -20.26 -5.58
CA GLY A 105 0.04 -21.71 -5.40
C GLY A 105 -0.74 -22.21 -4.19
N ASP A 106 -0.59 -21.53 -3.05
CA ASP A 106 -1.30 -21.89 -1.82
C ASP A 106 -2.82 -21.75 -1.98
N LEU A 107 -3.29 -20.67 -2.63
CA LEU A 107 -4.71 -20.44 -2.86
C LEU A 107 -5.35 -21.44 -3.83
N PHE A 108 -4.64 -21.84 -4.89
CA PHE A 108 -5.24 -22.61 -6.00
C PHE A 108 -4.90 -24.09 -6.03
N LEU A 109 -3.74 -24.51 -5.51
CA LEU A 109 -3.29 -25.90 -5.57
C LEU A 109 -3.54 -26.67 -4.27
N GLY A 110 -3.69 -25.98 -3.14
CA GLY A 110 -3.84 -26.59 -1.82
C GLY A 110 -2.60 -27.37 -1.38
N GLY A 111 -2.79 -28.35 -0.49
CA GLY A 111 -1.70 -29.16 0.07
C GLY A 111 -1.18 -30.26 -0.86
N GLY A 112 0.01 -30.81 -0.56
CA GLY A 112 0.60 -31.93 -1.30
C GLY A 112 1.48 -31.54 -2.48
N PHE A 113 1.64 -30.25 -2.73
CA PHE A 113 2.59 -29.70 -3.69
C PHE A 113 3.74 -28.99 -2.99
N ARG A 114 4.89 -29.04 -3.65
CA ARG A 114 6.02 -28.18 -3.34
C ARG A 114 6.01 -27.01 -4.31
N LEU A 115 5.75 -25.83 -3.79
CA LEU A 115 5.60 -24.60 -4.56
C LEU A 115 6.96 -23.93 -4.71
N ILE A 116 7.36 -23.68 -5.95
CA ILE A 116 8.60 -22.98 -6.29
C ILE A 116 8.20 -21.73 -7.08
N GLY A 117 8.37 -20.56 -6.46
CA GLY A 117 8.08 -19.28 -7.12
C GLY A 117 9.37 -18.50 -7.33
N PRO A 118 9.93 -18.39 -8.53
CA PRO A 118 11.05 -17.49 -8.77
C PRO A 118 10.57 -16.05 -8.99
N SER A 119 11.36 -15.06 -8.58
CA SER A 119 11.23 -13.67 -8.99
C SER A 119 11.81 -13.50 -10.39
N ARG A 120 11.01 -12.97 -11.33
CA ARG A 120 11.44 -12.63 -12.70
C ARG A 120 12.60 -11.66 -12.72
N PHE A 121 13.35 -11.64 -13.82
CA PHE A 121 14.42 -10.66 -14.01
C PHE A 121 13.89 -9.23 -13.82
N GLY A 122 14.59 -8.45 -13.02
CA GLY A 122 14.20 -7.08 -12.65
C GLY A 122 13.18 -6.97 -11.52
N TYR A 123 12.74 -8.08 -10.91
CA TYR A 123 11.83 -8.08 -9.76
C TYR A 123 12.55 -8.45 -8.48
N LEU A 124 12.22 -7.72 -7.41
CA LEU A 124 12.77 -7.89 -6.07
C LEU A 124 14.31 -7.99 -6.08
N LYS A 125 14.91 -9.09 -5.61
CA LYS A 125 16.37 -9.28 -5.57
C LYS A 125 16.94 -10.02 -6.80
N SER A 126 16.15 -10.22 -7.85
CA SER A 126 16.61 -10.76 -9.15
C SER A 126 17.00 -9.60 -10.08
N PRO A 127 18.31 -9.38 -10.35
CA PRO A 127 18.75 -8.32 -11.27
C PRO A 127 18.26 -8.56 -12.70
N VAL A 128 18.37 -7.53 -13.55
CA VAL A 128 18.20 -7.68 -14.99
C VAL A 128 19.57 -8.13 -15.57
N PRO A 129 19.67 -9.33 -16.14
CA PRO A 129 20.89 -9.77 -16.83
C PRO A 129 21.07 -9.06 -18.17
N GLU A 130 22.26 -9.21 -18.76
CA GLU A 130 22.54 -8.75 -20.12
C GLU A 130 21.59 -9.41 -21.14
N ASP A 131 21.44 -10.74 -21.07
CA ASP A 131 20.40 -11.48 -21.79
C ASP A 131 19.14 -11.59 -20.94
N SER A 132 18.23 -10.64 -21.13
CA SER A 132 16.93 -10.57 -20.45
C SER A 132 15.79 -11.21 -21.25
N SER A 133 16.11 -12.07 -22.23
CA SER A 133 15.13 -12.77 -23.05
C SER A 133 14.21 -13.69 -22.24
N LEU A 134 13.05 -14.00 -22.81
CA LEU A 134 12.12 -14.96 -22.21
C LEU A 134 12.75 -16.35 -22.14
N GLU A 135 13.50 -16.73 -23.18
CA GLU A 135 14.22 -17.99 -23.28
C GLU A 135 15.26 -18.12 -22.16
N ALA A 136 16.07 -17.08 -21.92
CA ALA A 136 17.01 -17.06 -20.80
C ALA A 136 16.31 -17.22 -19.46
N GLN A 137 15.18 -16.54 -19.27
CA GLN A 137 14.38 -16.62 -18.06
C GLN A 137 13.80 -18.03 -17.82
N VAL A 138 13.29 -18.68 -18.88
CA VAL A 138 12.80 -20.07 -18.80
C VAL A 138 13.93 -21.03 -18.45
N VAL A 139 15.08 -20.92 -19.12
CA VAL A 139 16.26 -21.77 -18.83
C VAL A 139 16.70 -21.61 -17.38
N ALA A 140 16.77 -20.37 -16.89
CA ALA A 140 17.16 -20.09 -15.52
C ALA A 140 16.21 -20.72 -14.48
N PHE A 141 14.90 -20.74 -14.76
CA PHE A 141 13.90 -21.30 -13.84
C PHE A 141 13.82 -22.82 -13.90
N LEU A 142 13.95 -23.40 -15.09
CA LEU A 142 13.93 -24.85 -15.24
C LEU A 142 15.14 -25.50 -14.57
N ALA A 143 16.33 -24.89 -14.66
CA ALA A 143 17.50 -25.34 -13.92
C ALA A 143 17.18 -25.56 -12.43
N ARG A 144 16.41 -24.65 -11.82
CA ARG A 144 15.98 -24.80 -10.42
C ARG A 144 15.08 -26.00 -10.17
N VAL A 145 14.13 -26.29 -11.06
CA VAL A 145 13.22 -27.44 -10.89
C VAL A 145 13.98 -28.75 -11.03
N PHE A 146 14.86 -28.84 -12.04
CA PHE A 146 15.63 -30.05 -12.33
C PHE A 146 16.76 -30.29 -11.31
N GLU A 147 17.52 -29.25 -10.90
CA GLU A 147 18.55 -29.38 -9.85
C GLU A 147 17.98 -29.85 -8.50
N MET A 148 16.68 -29.65 -8.26
CA MET A 148 16.01 -30.05 -7.02
C MET A 148 15.36 -31.43 -7.09
N GLU A 149 15.25 -32.05 -8.27
CA GLU A 149 14.89 -33.45 -8.43
C GLU A 149 16.13 -34.37 -8.30
N GLU A 150 17.33 -33.85 -8.57
CA GLU A 150 18.59 -34.60 -8.47
C GLU A 150 19.20 -34.64 -7.05
N MET A 151 18.62 -33.95 -6.08
CA MET A 151 19.04 -34.05 -4.67
C MET A 151 18.31 -35.23 -3.97
N PRO A 152 19.03 -36.30 -3.57
CA PRO A 152 18.46 -37.50 -2.95
C PRO A 152 17.87 -37.26 -1.56
#